data_AF-A0A3S3E7B9-F1
#
_entry.id   AF-A0A3S3E7B9-F1
#
_cell.length_a   1.000
_cell.length_b   1.000
_cell.length_c   1.000
_cell.angle_alpha   90.00
_cell.angle_beta   90.00
_cell.angle_gamma   90.00
#
_symmetry.space_group_name_H-M   'P 1'
#
loop_
_entity.id
_entity.type
_entity.pdbx_description
1 polymer ?
#
loop_
_entity_poly.entity_id
_entity_poly.type
_entity_poly.pdbx_seq_one_letter_code
_entity_poly.pdbx_strand_id
1 'polypeptide(L)'
;MKHIIAAAVLMAVSSGAALAGGTHAGGHGDKAATMAIGSPGEAGKAKRTVNISMSETDDGTMLFQPTVLKVKQGETVRLKFVNKGQVDHEFVMDVHEGIMEHKALMEKFPEMEHADPNSIRLAPGARGEIVWTFANAGEFGFACLIPGHYDSGMKGDISVAH
;
A
#
# COMPACT_ATOMS: atom_id res chain seq x y z
N MET A 1 -73.80 -8.59 -10.61
CA MET A 1 -74.27 -7.78 -9.46
C MET A 1 -73.50 -8.21 -8.22
N LYS A 2 -73.25 -7.25 -7.32
CA LYS A 2 -72.51 -7.32 -6.05
C LYS A 2 -70.98 -7.24 -6.13
N HIS A 3 -70.52 -5.99 -6.00
CA HIS A 3 -69.23 -5.59 -5.47
C HIS A 3 -69.08 -6.07 -4.02
N ILE A 4 -67.89 -6.52 -3.63
CA ILE A 4 -67.36 -6.34 -2.27
C ILE A 4 -65.89 -5.91 -2.38
N ILE A 5 -65.65 -4.72 -1.84
CA ILE A 5 -64.38 -4.04 -1.58
C ILE A 5 -63.82 -4.57 -0.25
N ALA A 6 -62.50 -4.85 -0.17
CA ALA A 6 -61.64 -4.75 1.02
C ALA A 6 -60.34 -5.53 0.76
N ALA A 7 -59.15 -5.16 1.21
CA ALA A 7 -58.58 -3.93 1.73
C ALA A 7 -57.06 -4.09 1.54
N ALA A 8 -56.37 -2.99 1.30
CA ALA A 8 -54.92 -2.93 1.14
C ALA A 8 -54.20 -3.22 2.47
N VAL A 9 -53.13 -4.02 2.42
CA VAL A 9 -51.96 -3.88 3.29
C VAL A 9 -50.72 -4.11 2.42
N LEU A 10 -50.13 -3.02 1.93
CA LEU A 10 -48.75 -3.04 1.45
C LEU A 10 -47.84 -3.11 2.68
N MET A 11 -47.11 -4.21 2.84
CA MET A 11 -45.88 -4.21 3.63
C MET A 11 -44.70 -4.04 2.68
N ALA A 12 -44.27 -2.78 2.52
CA ALA A 12 -42.99 -2.47 1.92
C ALA A 12 -41.88 -2.80 2.94
N VAL A 13 -41.17 -3.90 2.73
CA VAL A 13 -39.93 -4.19 3.46
C VAL A 13 -38.81 -3.48 2.70
N SER A 14 -38.48 -2.25 3.10
CA SER A 14 -37.26 -1.59 2.67
C SER A 14 -36.08 -2.21 3.41
N SER A 15 -35.32 -3.06 2.74
CA SER A 15 -33.99 -3.48 3.18
C SER A 15 -33.10 -2.24 3.22
N GLY A 16 -32.92 -1.65 4.41
CA GLY A 16 -31.92 -0.61 4.63
C GLY A 16 -30.53 -1.20 4.38
N ALA A 17 -29.77 -0.60 3.47
CA ALA A 17 -28.35 -0.83 3.38
C ALA A 17 -27.72 -0.35 4.70
N ALA A 18 -27.29 -1.29 5.54
CA ALA A 18 -26.39 -0.99 6.64
C ALA A 18 -25.03 -0.65 6.02
N LEU A 19 -24.80 0.63 5.72
CA LEU A 19 -23.46 1.15 5.53
C LEU A 19 -22.80 1.16 6.90
N ALA A 20 -22.01 0.12 7.18
CA ALA A 20 -20.97 0.18 8.20
C ALA A 20 -19.86 1.12 7.71
N GLY A 21 -20.16 2.42 7.68
CA GLY A 21 -19.17 3.47 7.52
C GLY A 21 -18.38 3.57 8.81
N GLY A 22 -17.26 2.85 8.89
CA GLY A 22 -16.27 3.06 9.94
C GLY A 22 -15.79 4.50 9.89
N THR A 23 -16.26 5.32 10.82
CA THR A 23 -15.79 6.68 11.02
C THR A 23 -14.43 6.62 11.72
N HIS A 24 -13.34 6.58 10.96
CA HIS A 24 -12.05 6.96 11.52
C HIS A 24 -12.03 8.49 11.64
N ALA A 25 -12.50 8.96 12.80
CA ALA A 25 -12.26 10.31 13.26
C ALA A 25 -10.77 10.46 13.64
N GLY A 26 -9.95 10.70 12.61
CA GLY A 26 -8.56 11.15 12.72
C GLY A 26 -8.37 12.30 11.73
N GLY A 27 -8.74 13.51 12.15
CA GLY A 27 -8.59 14.69 11.30
C GLY A 27 -7.12 15.06 11.09
N HIS A 28 -6.74 15.33 9.84
CA HIS A 28 -6.37 16.68 9.37
C HIS A 28 -6.05 16.68 7.86
N GLY A 29 -6.87 17.39 7.08
CA GLY A 29 -6.44 18.03 5.82
C GLY A 29 -6.93 17.41 4.52
N ASP A 30 -7.91 18.06 3.91
CA ASP A 30 -8.27 17.92 2.50
C ASP A 30 -7.08 18.32 1.59
N LYS A 31 -6.23 17.34 1.31
CA LYS A 31 -5.18 17.18 0.29
C LYS A 31 -4.39 16.00 0.83
N ALA A 32 -4.35 14.87 0.12
CA ALA A 32 -3.51 13.74 0.49
C ALA A 32 -2.18 14.28 1.02
N ALA A 33 -1.93 14.13 2.33
CA ALA A 33 -0.79 14.75 2.98
C ALA A 33 0.44 14.29 2.20
N THR A 34 1.15 15.23 1.57
CA THR A 34 2.34 14.89 0.79
C THR A 34 3.33 14.27 1.77
N MET A 35 3.57 12.97 1.65
CA MET A 35 4.57 12.29 2.47
C MET A 35 5.94 12.87 2.15
N ALA A 36 6.89 12.76 3.08
CA ALA A 36 8.24 13.28 2.86
C ALA A 36 8.87 12.69 1.58
N ILE A 37 8.60 11.42 1.28
CA ILE A 37 9.06 10.75 0.07
C ILE A 37 8.28 11.14 -1.20
N GLY A 38 7.11 11.78 -1.07
CA GLY A 38 6.34 12.32 -2.19
C GLY A 38 4.85 11.98 -2.16
N SER A 39 4.29 11.69 -3.33
CA SER A 39 2.86 11.41 -3.47
C SER A 39 2.56 10.42 -4.61
N PRO A 40 1.35 9.82 -4.63
CA PRO A 40 0.89 9.03 -5.76
C PRO A 40 1.01 9.82 -7.06
N GLY A 41 1.61 9.19 -8.06
CA GLY A 41 1.82 9.78 -9.38
C GLY A 41 0.74 9.37 -10.38
N GLU A 42 0.58 10.17 -11.42
CA GLU A 42 -0.29 9.83 -12.55
C GLU A 42 0.43 8.86 -13.50
N ALA A 43 -0.26 7.78 -13.87
CA ALA A 43 0.26 6.74 -14.76
C ALA A 43 0.89 7.27 -16.06
N GLY A 44 0.29 8.30 -16.67
CA GLY A 44 0.77 8.92 -17.91
C GLY A 44 1.99 9.83 -17.75
N LYS A 45 2.34 10.22 -16.50
CA LYS A 45 3.51 11.05 -16.19
C LYS A 45 4.76 10.22 -15.86
N ALA A 46 4.62 8.91 -15.68
CA ALA A 46 5.73 8.03 -15.36
C ALA A 46 6.76 8.00 -16.50
N LYS A 47 7.98 8.50 -16.25
CA LYS A 47 9.04 8.62 -17.25
C LYS A 47 9.73 7.29 -17.53
N ARG A 48 9.69 6.36 -16.57
CA ARG A 48 10.22 5.00 -16.69
C ARG A 48 9.54 4.05 -15.73
N THR A 49 9.77 2.76 -15.98
CA THR A 49 9.34 1.67 -15.10
C THR A 49 10.55 1.04 -14.41
N VAL A 50 10.42 0.74 -13.13
CA VAL A 50 11.35 -0.13 -12.38
C VAL A 50 10.61 -1.41 -12.05
N ASN A 51 11.18 -2.56 -12.44
CA ASN A 51 10.66 -3.86 -12.04
C ASN A 51 11.34 -4.27 -10.73
N ILE A 52 10.53 -4.61 -9.73
CA ILE A 52 10.95 -5.01 -8.39
C ILE A 52 10.43 -6.44 -8.17
N SER A 53 11.30 -7.38 -7.86
CA SER A 53 10.90 -8.71 -7.41
C SER A 53 11.09 -8.87 -5.91
N MET A 54 10.17 -9.61 -5.29
CA MET A 54 10.20 -9.99 -3.89
C MET A 54 10.40 -11.52 -3.83
N SER A 55 11.31 -11.99 -2.98
CA SER A 55 11.60 -13.42 -2.86
C SER A 55 12.34 -13.73 -1.57
N GLU A 56 12.31 -15.00 -1.18
CA GLU A 56 13.14 -15.58 -0.14
C GLU A 56 14.25 -16.44 -0.76
N THR A 57 15.37 -16.61 -0.07
CA THR A 57 16.41 -17.58 -0.43
C THR A 57 16.34 -18.82 0.48
N ASP A 58 17.04 -19.89 0.11
CA ASP A 58 17.05 -21.15 0.85
C ASP A 58 17.54 -20.99 2.30
N ASP A 59 18.34 -19.96 2.61
CA ASP A 59 18.81 -19.68 3.97
C ASP A 59 17.83 -18.83 4.81
N GLY A 60 16.66 -18.51 4.27
CA GLY A 60 15.64 -17.70 4.92
C GLY A 60 15.82 -16.19 4.74
N THR A 61 16.87 -15.73 4.06
CA THR A 61 17.01 -14.32 3.69
C THR A 61 15.85 -13.89 2.81
N MET A 62 15.19 -12.80 3.17
CA MET A 62 14.10 -12.21 2.41
C MET A 62 14.60 -10.93 1.74
N LEU A 63 14.32 -10.76 0.44
CA LEU A 63 14.91 -9.68 -0.33
C LEU A 63 13.98 -9.06 -1.36
N PHE A 64 14.24 -7.79 -1.61
CA PHE A 64 13.82 -7.11 -2.83
C PHE A 64 14.95 -7.13 -3.85
N GLN A 65 14.61 -7.15 -5.14
CA GLN A 65 15.56 -6.91 -6.21
C GLN A 65 14.94 -5.91 -7.20
N PRO A 66 15.55 -4.73 -7.42
CA PRO A 66 16.77 -4.22 -6.77
C PRO A 66 16.58 -3.82 -5.30
N THR A 67 17.68 -3.83 -4.53
CA THR A 67 17.74 -3.33 -3.15
C THR A 67 18.00 -1.83 -3.05
N VAL A 68 18.35 -1.17 -4.16
CA VAL A 68 18.55 0.28 -4.22
C VAL A 68 17.78 0.86 -5.40
N LEU A 69 16.97 1.88 -5.12
CA LEU A 69 16.29 2.70 -6.11
C LEU A 69 16.97 4.06 -6.19
N LYS A 70 17.47 4.42 -7.36
CA LYS A 70 17.99 5.76 -7.63
C LYS A 70 16.96 6.52 -8.46
N VAL A 71 16.55 7.68 -7.97
CA VAL A 71 15.51 8.52 -8.59
C VAL A 71 15.92 9.99 -8.47
N LYS A 72 15.18 10.88 -9.14
CA LYS A 72 15.39 12.34 -9.04
C LYS A 72 14.20 13.02 -8.38
N GLN A 73 14.46 14.15 -7.74
CA GLN A 73 13.43 15.05 -7.26
C GLN A 73 12.49 15.45 -8.42
N GLY A 74 11.20 15.37 -8.18
CA GLY A 74 10.13 15.58 -9.16
C GLY A 74 9.94 14.45 -10.18
N GLU A 75 10.71 13.36 -10.09
CA GLU A 75 10.54 12.22 -11.00
C GLU A 75 9.28 11.43 -10.66
N THR A 76 8.41 11.20 -11.66
CA THR A 76 7.36 10.19 -11.57
C THR A 76 7.89 8.86 -12.11
N VAL A 77 7.86 7.81 -11.29
CA VAL A 77 8.32 6.46 -11.64
C VAL A 77 7.17 5.48 -11.46
N ARG A 78 7.06 4.52 -12.39
CA ARG A 78 6.20 3.34 -12.23
C ARG A 78 7.01 2.21 -11.61
N LEU A 79 6.66 1.80 -10.41
CA LEU A 79 7.25 0.65 -9.73
C LEU A 79 6.33 -0.55 -9.99
N LYS A 80 6.84 -1.58 -10.67
CA LYS A 80 6.10 -2.82 -10.94
C LYS A 80 6.65 -3.94 -10.09
N PHE A 81 5.77 -4.61 -9.38
CA PHE A 81 6.11 -5.64 -8.42
C PHE A 81 5.72 -7.01 -8.92
N VAL A 82 6.53 -8.00 -8.58
CA VAL A 82 6.17 -9.41 -8.65
C VAL A 82 6.65 -10.11 -7.39
N ASN A 83 5.75 -10.81 -6.71
CA ASN A 83 6.13 -11.73 -5.67
C ASN A 83 6.54 -13.07 -6.32
N LYS A 84 7.84 -13.36 -6.32
CA LYS A 84 8.41 -14.64 -6.78
C LYS A 84 8.65 -15.61 -5.64
N GLY A 85 8.40 -15.18 -4.41
CA GLY A 85 8.54 -15.97 -3.21
C GLY A 85 7.41 -16.96 -2.98
N GLN A 86 7.48 -17.61 -1.83
CA GLN A 86 6.51 -18.62 -1.40
C GLN A 86 5.56 -18.11 -0.32
N VAL A 87 5.83 -16.95 0.29
CA VAL A 87 4.95 -16.31 1.27
C VAL A 87 4.46 -14.94 0.80
N ASP A 88 3.48 -14.39 1.51
CA ASP A 88 3.04 -13.02 1.30
C ASP A 88 4.20 -12.04 1.50
N HIS A 89 4.24 -11.02 0.65
CA HIS A 89 5.22 -9.96 0.76
C HIS A 89 4.56 -8.60 0.64
N GLU A 90 5.12 -7.64 1.36
CA GLU A 90 4.73 -6.25 1.31
C GLU A 90 5.89 -5.36 0.86
N PHE A 91 5.58 -4.27 0.20
CA PHE A 91 6.48 -3.15 0.00
C PHE A 91 5.84 -1.91 0.62
N VAL A 92 6.55 -1.22 1.51
CA VAL A 92 6.22 0.10 2.05
C VAL A 92 7.42 1.00 1.83
N MET A 93 7.23 2.22 1.31
CA MET A 93 8.32 3.21 1.19
C MET A 93 8.06 4.46 2.03
N ASP A 94 9.03 4.90 2.81
CA ASP A 94 8.93 6.11 3.64
C ASP A 94 10.32 6.58 4.12
N VAL A 95 10.36 7.63 4.94
CA VAL A 95 11.51 7.94 5.79
C VAL A 95 11.76 6.81 6.79
N HIS A 96 13.02 6.63 7.19
CA HIS A 96 13.42 5.53 8.08
C HIS A 96 12.60 5.49 9.38
N GLU A 97 12.35 6.64 10.01
CA GLU A 97 11.54 6.73 11.22
C GLU A 97 10.12 6.19 11.01
N GLY A 98 9.46 6.61 9.92
CA GLY A 98 8.12 6.13 9.57
C GLY A 98 8.07 4.62 9.30
N ILE A 99 9.10 4.06 8.65
CA ILE A 99 9.23 2.60 8.47
C ILE A 99 9.32 1.88 9.83
N MET A 100 10.11 2.40 10.76
CA MET A 100 10.29 1.77 12.07
C MET A 100 9.05 1.90 12.96
N GLU A 101 8.35 3.03 12.91
CA GLU A 101 7.07 3.21 13.59
C GLU A 101 6.01 2.25 13.06
N HIS A 102 5.92 2.13 11.73
CA HIS A 102 4.99 1.21 11.08
C HIS A 102 5.33 -0.24 11.42
N LYS A 103 6.61 -0.64 11.39
CA LYS A 103 7.06 -1.96 11.83
C LYS A 103 6.56 -2.28 13.24
N ALA A 104 6.76 -1.36 14.18
CA ALA A 104 6.34 -1.55 15.57
C ALA A 104 4.81 -1.63 15.72
N LEU A 105 4.04 -1.00 14.84
CA LEU A 105 2.59 -1.13 14.80
C LEU A 105 2.16 -2.52 14.29
N MET A 106 2.76 -2.99 13.21
CA MET A 106 2.48 -4.33 12.66
C MET A 106 2.85 -5.45 13.65
N GLU A 107 3.92 -5.29 14.42
CA GLU A 107 4.28 -6.24 15.48
C GLU A 107 3.24 -6.31 16.61
N LYS A 108 2.62 -5.18 16.95
CA LYS A 108 1.55 -5.12 17.96
C LYS A 108 0.23 -5.67 17.43
N PHE A 109 -0.03 -5.51 16.14
CA PHE A 109 -1.27 -5.88 15.47
C PHE A 109 -0.98 -6.67 14.19
N PRO A 110 -0.55 -7.93 14.29
CA PRO A 110 -0.03 -8.70 13.14
C PRO A 110 -1.10 -9.03 12.09
N GLU A 111 -2.37 -9.01 12.46
CA GLU A 111 -3.52 -9.21 11.56
C GLU A 111 -3.93 -7.89 10.85
N MET A 112 -3.23 -6.79 11.10
CA MET A 112 -3.50 -5.51 10.44
C MET A 112 -3.10 -5.60 8.97
N GLU A 113 -4.08 -5.43 8.09
CA GLU A 113 -3.84 -5.13 6.69
C GLU A 113 -4.21 -3.67 6.44
N HIS A 114 -3.34 -2.96 5.72
CA HIS A 114 -3.57 -1.58 5.32
C HIS A 114 -3.20 -1.41 3.84
N ALA A 115 -3.90 -0.50 3.19
CA ALA A 115 -3.70 -0.15 1.78
C ALA A 115 -3.36 1.34 1.71
N ASP A 116 -2.13 1.67 2.08
CA ASP A 116 -1.63 3.04 2.00
C ASP A 116 -1.15 3.34 0.59
N PRO A 117 -1.16 4.62 0.15
CA PRO A 117 -0.77 4.95 -1.21
C PRO A 117 0.70 4.63 -1.56
N ASN A 118 1.57 4.51 -0.55
CA ASN A 118 2.98 4.11 -0.63
C ASN A 118 3.21 2.63 -0.32
N SER A 119 2.17 1.81 -0.19
CA SER A 119 2.30 0.38 0.09
C SER A 119 1.62 -0.52 -0.94
N ILE A 120 2.08 -1.77 -1.00
CA ILE A 120 1.40 -2.86 -1.69
C ILE A 120 1.73 -4.19 -1.03
N ARG A 121 0.71 -5.02 -0.82
CA ARG A 121 0.84 -6.40 -0.35
C ARG A 121 0.46 -7.38 -1.45
N LEU A 122 1.28 -8.41 -1.66
CA LEU A 122 1.17 -9.36 -2.76
C LEU A 122 1.32 -10.80 -2.26
N ALA A 123 0.31 -11.62 -2.56
CA ALA A 123 0.37 -13.06 -2.43
C ALA A 123 1.43 -13.69 -3.37
N PRO A 124 1.88 -14.94 -3.13
CA PRO A 124 2.80 -15.63 -4.02
C PRO A 124 2.35 -15.65 -5.48
N GLY A 125 3.26 -15.28 -6.40
CA GLY A 125 3.00 -15.20 -7.84
C GLY A 125 2.20 -13.96 -8.30
N ALA A 126 1.66 -13.17 -7.36
CA ALA A 126 0.90 -11.97 -7.68
C ALA A 126 1.80 -10.84 -8.20
N ARG A 127 1.18 -9.89 -8.90
CA ARG A 127 1.81 -8.71 -9.48
C ARG A 127 0.99 -7.49 -9.15
N GLY A 128 1.65 -6.34 -9.06
CA GLY A 128 1.00 -5.06 -8.85
C GLY A 128 1.90 -3.91 -9.23
N GLU A 129 1.43 -2.68 -9.06
CA GLU A 129 2.21 -1.49 -9.33
C GLU A 129 1.86 -0.33 -8.42
N ILE A 130 2.87 0.50 -8.15
CA ILE A 130 2.72 1.83 -7.54
C ILE A 130 3.29 2.84 -8.54
N VAL A 131 2.55 3.89 -8.85
CA VAL A 131 3.10 5.04 -9.57
C VAL A 131 3.36 6.13 -8.55
N TRP A 132 4.60 6.61 -8.47
CA TRP A 132 5.03 7.52 -7.41
C TRP A 132 5.74 8.73 -7.98
N THR A 133 5.47 9.92 -7.45
CA THR A 133 6.24 11.14 -7.73
C THR A 133 7.08 11.50 -6.52
N PHE A 134 8.41 11.45 -6.67
CA PHE A 134 9.34 11.76 -5.58
C PHE A 134 9.45 13.27 -5.37
N ALA A 135 9.00 13.80 -4.23
CA ALA A 135 8.86 15.26 -4.06
C ALA A 135 10.13 15.96 -3.55
N ASN A 136 10.92 15.27 -2.71
CA ASN A 136 12.05 15.85 -2.01
C ASN A 136 13.32 15.03 -2.27
N ALA A 137 14.44 15.71 -2.50
CA ALA A 137 15.76 15.06 -2.51
C ALA A 137 16.13 14.58 -1.10
N GLY A 138 16.87 13.47 -1.02
CA GLY A 138 17.24 12.84 0.25
C GLY A 138 17.30 11.32 0.17
N GLU A 139 17.52 10.71 1.33
CA GLU A 139 17.56 9.26 1.50
C GLU A 139 16.26 8.80 2.18
N PHE A 140 15.65 7.78 1.59
CA PHE A 140 14.45 7.12 2.09
C PHE A 140 14.66 5.61 2.02
N GLY A 141 13.74 4.85 2.59
CA GLY A 141 13.80 3.39 2.56
C GLY A 141 12.56 2.78 1.93
N PHE A 142 12.66 1.48 1.68
CA PHE A 142 11.51 0.61 1.56
C PHE A 142 11.73 -0.69 2.31
N ALA A 143 10.64 -1.32 2.73
CA ALA A 143 10.65 -2.49 3.59
C ALA A 143 9.42 -3.38 3.39
N CYS A 144 9.54 -4.65 3.76
CA CYS A 144 8.40 -5.51 4.06
C CYS A 144 8.18 -5.53 5.57
N LEU A 145 6.99 -5.14 6.03
CA LEU A 145 6.71 -4.96 7.46
C LEU A 145 5.89 -6.09 8.07
N ILE A 146 5.54 -7.10 7.27
CA ILE A 146 5.06 -8.38 7.76
C ILE A 146 6.03 -8.89 8.85
N PRO A 147 5.55 -9.27 10.05
CA PRO A 147 6.40 -9.61 11.17
C PRO A 147 7.53 -10.60 10.83
N GLY A 148 8.77 -10.23 11.15
CA GLY A 148 9.98 -11.01 10.86
C GLY A 148 10.63 -10.76 9.50
N HIS A 149 9.92 -10.21 8.51
CA HIS A 149 10.46 -10.07 7.15
C HIS A 149 11.56 -9.00 7.06
N TYR A 150 11.35 -7.84 7.68
CA TYR A 150 12.35 -6.78 7.78
C TYR A 150 13.64 -7.27 8.44
N ASP A 151 13.51 -8.01 9.56
CA ASP A 151 14.64 -8.54 10.33
C ASP A 151 15.36 -9.67 9.58
N SER A 152 14.66 -10.36 8.67
CA SER A 152 15.23 -11.34 7.72
C SER A 152 15.89 -10.70 6.50
N GLY A 153 16.03 -9.37 6.48
CA GLY A 153 16.77 -8.62 5.45
C GLY A 153 15.90 -7.92 4.41
N MET A 154 14.57 -8.00 4.50
CA MET A 154 13.68 -7.49 3.45
C MET A 154 13.48 -5.98 3.52
N LYS A 155 14.53 -5.26 3.10
CA LYS A 155 14.61 -3.80 3.07
C LYS A 155 15.54 -3.34 1.95
N GLY A 156 15.42 -2.07 1.59
CA GLY A 156 16.29 -1.42 0.64
C GLY A 156 16.20 0.11 0.71
N ASP A 157 17.04 0.76 -0.09
CA ASP A 157 17.26 2.20 -0.03
C ASP A 157 16.69 2.91 -1.25
N ILE A 158 16.20 4.13 -1.06
CA ILE A 158 15.79 5.05 -2.13
C ILE A 158 16.61 6.32 -1.99
N SER A 159 17.49 6.55 -2.96
CA SER A 159 18.27 7.78 -3.05
C SER A 159 17.63 8.70 -4.08
N VAL A 160 17.16 9.86 -3.62
CA VAL A 160 16.53 10.90 -4.45
C VAL A 160 17.54 12.03 -4.65
N ALA A 161 18.11 12.10 -5.86
CA ALA A 161 19.05 13.16 -6.22
C ALA A 161 18.33 14.45 -6.65
N HIS A 162 19.05 15.58 -6.59
CA HIS A 162 18.62 16.85 -7.18
C HIS A 162 18.57 16.83 -8.72
#